data_AF-A0A3Q7HKS3-F1
#
_entry.id   AF-A0A3Q7HKS3-F1
#
_cell.length_a   1.000
_cell.length_b   1.000
_cell.length_c   1.000
_cell.angle_alpha   90.00
_cell.angle_beta   90.00
_cell.angle_gamma   90.00
#
_symmetry.space_group_name_H-M   'P 1'
#
loop_
_entity.id
_entity.type
_entity.pdbx_description
1 polymer ?
#
loop_
_entity_poly.entity_id
_entity_poly.type
_entity_poly.pdbx_seq_one_letter_code
_entity_poly.pdbx_strand_id
1 'polypeptide(L)'
;MDMRCPVRVICGPKRVNAKTSDIIYMYNGLYIVTKCWEEIAQLENMRSLLWTMCWVLKASGLKLHKWMLGFRAMLCASRNGGKIPFNIRGSIIRTQPLGYECGPSCKCPLLAKIELANMVFMTESRGWDLSPRDHVSSRSFICEYVGDLLDENEAERRIYNDENPTHNNNLKVVSDSSRRKDEDGLTVDVVKYGNVGRFINHSCLPNLYAQKIMYYHGDRRVPHITQKI
;
A
#
# COMPACT_ATOMS: atom_id res chain seq x y z
N MET A 1 31.03 14.16 -24.87
CA MET A 1 31.84 13.63 -23.74
C MET A 1 32.62 14.72 -23.04
N ASP A 2 32.91 15.82 -23.72
CA ASP A 2 33.84 16.86 -23.25
C ASP A 2 33.36 17.65 -22.02
N MET A 3 32.08 17.54 -21.64
CA MET A 3 31.52 18.27 -20.50
C MET A 3 31.35 17.42 -19.22
N ARG A 4 31.72 16.12 -19.23
CA ARG A 4 31.48 15.18 -18.09
C ARG A 4 30.06 15.28 -17.49
N CYS A 5 29.05 15.60 -18.30
CA CYS A 5 27.69 15.76 -17.80
C CYS A 5 27.14 14.41 -17.32
N PRO A 6 26.57 14.33 -16.10
CA PRO A 6 25.93 13.12 -15.62
C PRO A 6 24.65 12.81 -16.40
N VAL A 7 24.43 11.54 -16.70
CA VAL A 7 23.26 11.03 -17.41
C VAL A 7 22.41 10.20 -16.45
N ARG A 8 21.10 10.42 -16.44
CA ARG A 8 20.16 9.58 -15.69
C ARG A 8 20.01 8.24 -16.38
N VAL A 9 20.28 7.15 -15.66
CA VAL A 9 20.06 5.79 -16.17
C VAL A 9 18.74 5.25 -15.61
N ILE A 10 17.87 4.79 -16.50
CA ILE A 10 16.59 4.16 -16.16
C ILE A 10 16.62 2.75 -16.78
N CYS A 11 16.55 1.73 -15.93
CA CYS A 11 16.48 0.35 -16.39
C CYS A 11 15.08 0.04 -16.92
N GLY A 12 15.04 -0.65 -18.07
CA GLY A 12 13.81 -1.05 -18.75
C GLY A 12 12.92 -1.98 -17.93
N PRO A 13 11.72 -2.29 -18.45
CA PRO A 13 10.63 -2.89 -17.68
C PRO A 13 11.00 -4.26 -17.12
N LYS A 14 11.06 -4.39 -15.79
CA LYS A 14 10.95 -5.70 -15.14
C LYS A 14 9.47 -6.00 -14.94
N ARG A 15 8.97 -7.10 -15.51
CA ARG A 15 7.66 -7.64 -15.12
C ARG A 15 7.81 -8.26 -13.74
N VAL A 16 7.27 -7.60 -12.72
CA VAL A 16 7.45 -8.03 -11.32
C VAL A 16 6.39 -9.05 -10.89
N ASN A 17 5.24 -9.12 -11.55
CA ASN A 17 4.22 -10.13 -11.25
C ASN A 17 3.40 -10.48 -12.49
N ALA A 18 3.14 -11.77 -12.74
CA ALA A 18 2.26 -12.21 -13.83
C ALA A 18 0.80 -11.73 -13.66
N LYS A 19 0.42 -11.32 -12.44
CA LYS A 19 -0.93 -10.86 -12.09
C LYS A 19 -1.13 -9.34 -12.20
N THR A 20 -0.05 -8.55 -12.28
CA THR A 20 -0.16 -7.10 -12.43
C THR A 20 0.34 -6.67 -13.81
N SER A 21 -0.45 -5.83 -14.49
CA SER A 21 -0.09 -5.18 -15.74
C SER A 21 0.91 -4.03 -15.56
N ASP A 22 1.53 -3.95 -14.39
CA ASP A 22 2.25 -2.76 -13.96
C ASP A 22 3.69 -2.87 -14.48
N ILE A 23 4.04 -1.93 -15.35
CA ILE A 23 5.39 -1.82 -15.92
C ILE A 23 6.22 -0.92 -15.00
N ILE A 24 7.31 -1.48 -14.46
CA ILE A 24 8.18 -0.77 -13.53
C ILE A 24 9.46 -0.37 -14.22
N TYR A 25 9.74 0.94 -14.19
CA TYR A 25 11.02 1.51 -14.55
C TYR A 25 11.78 1.84 -13.26
N MET A 26 13.02 1.37 -13.15
CA MET A 26 13.85 1.65 -11.98
C MET A 26 14.87 2.72 -12.34
N TYR A 27 14.84 3.83 -11.62
CA TYR A 27 15.92 4.82 -11.70
C TYR A 27 17.16 4.22 -11.03
N ASN A 28 18.24 4.11 -11.79
CA ASN A 28 19.48 3.46 -11.36
C ASN A 28 20.59 4.47 -10.99
N GLY A 29 20.30 5.78 -11.07
CA GLY A 29 21.23 6.83 -10.65
C GLY A 29 21.78 7.68 -11.79
N LEU A 30 22.86 8.40 -11.49
CA LEU A 30 23.59 9.25 -12.42
C LEU A 30 24.90 8.57 -12.82
N TYR A 31 25.15 8.51 -14.13
CA TYR A 31 26.34 7.89 -14.71
C TYR A 31 27.11 8.90 -15.54
N ILE A 32 28.43 8.74 -15.59
CA ILE A 32 29.28 9.51 -16.50
C ILE A 32 29.69 8.59 -17.65
N VAL A 33 29.45 9.03 -18.88
CA VAL A 33 29.91 8.28 -20.06
C VAL A 33 31.42 8.47 -20.20
N THR A 34 32.18 7.41 -19.96
CA THR A 34 33.66 7.45 -19.95
C THR A 34 34.27 7.14 -21.31
N LYS A 35 33.60 6.31 -22.12
CA LYS A 35 34.03 5.88 -23.45
C LYS A 35 32.82 5.62 -24.34
N CYS A 36 32.97 5.82 -25.64
CA CYS A 36 32.03 5.38 -26.68
C CYS A 36 32.86 4.90 -27.86
N TRP A 37 32.42 3.84 -28.49
CA TRP A 37 33.00 3.31 -29.70
C TRP A 37 31.87 2.85 -30.60
N GLU A 38 32.18 2.69 -31.88
CA GLU A 38 31.25 2.18 -32.88
C GLU A 38 31.42 0.67 -32.99
N GLU A 39 30.31 -0.06 -33.03
CA GLU A 39 30.30 -1.51 -33.21
C GLU A 39 29.18 -1.89 -34.18
N ILE A 40 29.50 -2.72 -35.18
CA ILE A 40 28.54 -3.22 -36.15
C ILE A 40 27.87 -4.46 -35.56
N ALA A 41 26.63 -4.33 -35.11
CA ALA A 41 25.84 -5.47 -34.67
C ALA A 41 25.49 -6.37 -35.86
N GLN A 42 25.98 -7.61 -35.85
CA GLN A 42 25.45 -8.66 -36.73
C GLN A 42 24.14 -9.19 -36.13
N LEU A 43 23.04 -8.54 -36.47
CA LEU A 43 21.74 -9.18 -36.40
C LEU A 43 21.66 -10.14 -37.58
N GLU A 44 21.53 -11.44 -37.31
CA GLU A 44 21.23 -12.44 -38.33
C GLU A 44 20.01 -11.94 -39.14
N ASN A 45 20.29 -11.49 -40.37
CA ASN A 45 19.34 -11.03 -41.41
C ASN A 45 18.78 -9.59 -41.43
N MET A 46 19.46 -8.54 -40.96
CA MET A 46 19.29 -7.20 -41.58
C MET A 46 20.42 -6.21 -41.27
N ARG A 47 20.99 -5.58 -42.31
CA ARG A 47 21.84 -4.37 -42.19
C ARG A 47 20.94 -3.14 -42.13
N SER A 48 20.85 -2.47 -40.97
CA SER A 48 20.30 -1.12 -40.89
C SER A 48 21.06 -0.27 -39.86
N LEU A 49 21.38 0.97 -40.26
CA LEU A 49 21.91 2.02 -39.40
C LEU A 49 20.83 2.40 -38.38
N LEU A 50 21.06 2.11 -37.10
CA LEU A 50 20.11 2.40 -36.02
C LEU A 50 20.23 3.85 -35.55
N TRP A 51 19.46 4.75 -36.17
CA TRP A 51 18.93 5.95 -35.53
C TRP A 51 17.42 5.99 -35.77
N THR A 52 16.65 5.46 -34.81
CA THR A 52 15.31 5.93 -34.39
C THR A 52 14.72 4.90 -33.41
N MET A 53 14.41 5.36 -32.20
CA MET A 53 13.42 4.72 -31.35
C MET A 53 12.04 4.89 -32.00
N CYS A 54 11.37 3.79 -32.35
CA CYS A 54 9.91 3.71 -32.34
C CYS A 54 9.44 2.26 -32.54
N TRP A 55 8.84 1.66 -31.52
CA TRP A 55 7.80 0.64 -31.69
C TRP A 55 6.68 0.92 -30.70
N VAL A 56 5.67 1.64 -31.20
CA VAL A 56 4.29 1.57 -30.74
C VAL A 56 3.58 0.61 -31.70
N LEU A 57 2.76 -0.30 -31.16
CA LEU A 57 1.58 -0.96 -31.74
C LEU A 57 1.30 -2.17 -30.82
N LYS A 58 0.09 -2.56 -30.43
CA LYS A 58 -1.28 -2.03 -30.48
C LYS A 58 -2.00 -2.84 -29.39
N ALA A 59 -2.78 -2.20 -28.54
CA ALA A 59 -3.58 -2.90 -27.54
C ALA A 59 -4.58 -3.84 -28.23
N SER A 60 -4.39 -5.14 -28.12
CA SER A 60 -5.44 -6.13 -28.35
C SER A 60 -6.39 -6.04 -27.17
N GLY A 61 -7.58 -5.47 -27.45
CA GLY A 61 -8.61 -5.21 -26.47
C GLY A 61 -8.94 -6.46 -25.66
N LEU A 62 -8.70 -6.38 -24.36
CA LEU A 62 -9.45 -7.19 -23.41
C LEU A 62 -10.90 -6.74 -23.52
N LYS A 63 -11.73 -7.61 -24.08
CA LYS A 63 -13.18 -7.56 -23.90
C LYS A 63 -13.44 -7.60 -22.40
N LEU A 64 -13.59 -6.42 -21.79
CA LEU A 64 -14.19 -6.30 -20.48
C LEU A 64 -15.58 -6.92 -20.62
N HIS A 65 -15.74 -8.11 -20.05
CA HIS A 65 -17.05 -8.69 -19.81
C HIS A 65 -17.85 -7.64 -19.04
N LYS A 66 -18.76 -6.99 -19.77
CA LYS A 66 -19.75 -6.03 -19.29
C LYS A 66 -20.80 -6.77 -18.46
N TRP A 67 -20.39 -7.44 -17.39
CA TRP A 67 -21.27 -8.15 -16.46
C TRP A 67 -20.63 -8.08 -15.07
N MET A 68 -21.08 -7.10 -14.27
CA MET A 68 -21.14 -7.11 -12.78
C MET A 68 -21.35 -5.70 -12.16
N LEU A 69 -21.93 -4.74 -12.89
CA LEU A 69 -22.64 -3.61 -12.27
C LEU A 69 -24.16 -3.88 -12.18
N GLY A 70 -24.53 -5.15 -12.05
CA GLY A 70 -25.92 -5.57 -11.93
C GLY A 70 -26.44 -5.36 -10.51
N PHE A 71 -27.07 -4.21 -10.27
CA PHE A 71 -28.04 -3.91 -9.19
C PHE A 71 -27.65 -4.12 -7.70
N ARG A 72 -26.56 -4.82 -7.36
CA ARG A 72 -26.26 -5.28 -5.99
C ARG A 72 -25.15 -4.51 -5.25
N ALA A 73 -24.39 -3.65 -5.93
CA ALA A 73 -23.39 -2.76 -5.32
C ALA A 73 -23.92 -1.34 -5.04
N MET A 74 -25.19 -1.05 -5.36
CA MET A 74 -25.74 0.30 -5.33
C MET A 74 -25.86 0.87 -3.90
N LEU A 75 -26.11 0.04 -2.89
CA LEU A 75 -26.22 0.50 -1.50
C LEU A 75 -24.86 0.95 -0.93
N CYS A 76 -23.79 0.16 -1.13
CA CYS A 76 -22.44 0.56 -0.73
C CYS A 76 -21.97 1.77 -1.53
N ALA A 77 -22.24 1.82 -2.84
CA ALA A 77 -21.96 3.01 -3.64
C ALA A 77 -22.72 4.25 -3.12
N SER A 78 -23.99 4.11 -2.75
CA SER A 78 -24.80 5.18 -2.15
C SER A 78 -24.21 5.68 -0.83
N ARG A 79 -23.80 4.77 0.06
CA ARG A 79 -23.09 5.12 1.31
C ARG A 79 -21.76 5.84 1.07
N ASN A 80 -21.14 5.64 -0.08
CA ASN A 80 -19.96 6.36 -0.54
C ASN A 80 -20.30 7.58 -1.42
N GLY A 81 -21.50 8.15 -1.29
CA GLY A 81 -21.92 9.34 -2.06
C GLY A 81 -22.15 9.06 -3.55
N GLY A 82 -22.66 7.87 -3.88
CA GLY A 82 -22.96 7.44 -5.24
C GLY A 82 -21.74 7.01 -6.06
N LYS A 83 -20.56 6.89 -5.46
CA LYS A 83 -19.31 6.53 -6.15
C LYS A 83 -18.71 5.27 -5.53
N ILE A 84 -17.96 4.50 -6.32
CA ILE A 84 -17.21 3.35 -5.81
C ILE A 84 -15.79 3.85 -5.47
N PRO A 85 -15.39 3.82 -4.18
CA PRO A 85 -14.09 4.36 -3.75
C PRO A 85 -12.90 3.43 -4.04
N PHE A 86 -13.14 2.16 -4.38
CA PHE A 86 -12.10 1.17 -4.67
C PHE A 86 -12.23 0.59 -6.09
N ASN A 87 -11.10 0.24 -6.70
CA ASN A 87 -11.11 -0.50 -7.96
C ASN A 87 -11.34 -2.01 -7.72
N ILE A 88 -11.41 -2.79 -8.80
CA ILE A 88 -11.56 -4.25 -8.73
C ILE A 88 -10.40 -4.99 -8.02
N ARG A 89 -9.28 -4.31 -7.78
CA ARG A 89 -8.10 -4.83 -7.07
C ARG A 89 -8.07 -4.37 -5.60
N GLY A 90 -9.11 -3.66 -5.13
CA GLY A 90 -9.17 -3.09 -3.78
C GLY A 90 -8.34 -1.82 -3.57
N SER A 91 -7.68 -1.30 -4.61
CA SER A 91 -6.90 -0.06 -4.52
C SER A 91 -7.83 1.15 -4.42
N ILE A 92 -7.44 2.14 -3.62
CA ILE A 92 -8.22 3.37 -3.46
C ILE A 92 -8.19 4.21 -4.74
N ILE A 93 -9.37 4.54 -5.24
CA ILE A 93 -9.54 5.51 -6.33
C ILE A 93 -9.63 6.93 -5.73
N ARG A 94 -10.30 7.06 -4.58
CA ARG A 94 -10.53 8.34 -3.89
C ARG A 94 -10.45 8.17 -2.37
N THR A 95 -9.65 9.00 -1.72
CA THR A 95 -9.60 9.10 -0.26
C THR A 95 -10.89 9.76 0.26
N GLN A 96 -11.37 9.30 1.40
CA GLN A 96 -12.55 9.83 2.07
C GLN A 96 -12.45 9.58 3.58
N PRO A 97 -13.09 10.37 4.45
CA PRO A 97 -12.97 10.19 5.89
C PRO A 97 -13.39 8.80 6.39
N LEU A 98 -14.46 8.25 5.81
CA LEU A 98 -14.99 6.91 6.11
C LEU A 98 -15.42 6.23 4.81
N GLY A 99 -14.86 5.06 4.51
CA GLY A 99 -15.24 4.30 3.33
C GLY A 99 -16.10 3.09 3.62
N TYR A 100 -16.99 2.75 2.69
CA TYR A 100 -17.85 1.58 2.78
C TYR A 100 -17.46 0.54 1.75
N GLU A 101 -16.98 -0.60 2.21
CA GLU A 101 -16.74 -1.78 1.40
C GLU A 101 -17.94 -2.74 1.48
N CYS A 102 -18.01 -3.66 0.54
CA CYS A 102 -19.01 -4.72 0.59
C CYS A 102 -18.64 -5.72 1.69
N GLY A 103 -19.57 -5.98 2.60
CA GLY A 103 -19.41 -6.95 3.67
C GLY A 103 -20.01 -8.32 3.37
N PRO A 104 -19.98 -9.24 4.35
CA PRO A 104 -20.66 -10.54 4.26
C PRO A 104 -22.17 -10.43 3.98
N SER A 105 -22.80 -9.32 4.37
CA SER A 105 -24.21 -9.04 4.08
C SER A 105 -24.48 -8.67 2.62
N CYS A 106 -23.44 -8.34 1.85
CA CYS A 106 -23.58 -7.99 0.44
C CYS A 106 -23.66 -9.26 -0.42
N LYS A 107 -24.58 -9.27 -1.39
CA LYS A 107 -24.75 -10.39 -2.33
C LYS A 107 -23.80 -10.34 -3.54
N CYS A 108 -22.83 -9.42 -3.54
CA CYS A 108 -21.80 -9.35 -4.57
C CYS A 108 -20.65 -10.30 -4.22
N PRO A 109 -19.90 -10.82 -5.20
CA PRO A 109 -18.67 -11.55 -4.91
C PRO A 109 -17.76 -10.69 -4.04
N LEU A 110 -17.31 -11.24 -2.91
CA LEU A 110 -16.35 -10.55 -2.05
C LEU A 110 -15.09 -10.29 -2.87
N LEU A 111 -14.67 -9.03 -2.94
CA LEU A 111 -13.34 -8.72 -3.46
C LEU A 111 -12.35 -9.30 -2.45
N ALA A 112 -11.65 -10.36 -2.85
CA ALA A 112 -10.59 -10.91 -2.02
C ALA A 112 -9.56 -9.80 -1.78
N LYS A 113 -9.40 -9.40 -0.52
CA LYS A 113 -8.27 -8.56 -0.11
C LYS A 113 -7.03 -9.39 -0.35
N ILE A 114 -6.20 -8.97 -1.30
CA ILE A 114 -4.92 -9.63 -1.54
C ILE A 114 -4.04 -9.28 -0.36
N GLU A 115 -3.86 -10.23 0.56
CA GLU A 115 -2.83 -10.11 1.58
C GLU A 115 -1.47 -10.15 0.87
N LEU A 116 -0.75 -9.05 0.97
CA LEU A 116 0.62 -8.98 0.50
C LEU A 116 1.50 -9.80 1.44
N ALA A 117 2.45 -10.54 0.85
CA ALA A 117 3.48 -11.19 1.63
C ALA A 117 4.33 -10.12 2.31
N ASN A 118 4.13 -9.95 3.62
CA ASN A 118 4.86 -8.99 4.42
C ASN A 118 6.03 -9.67 5.14
N MET A 119 7.07 -8.89 5.39
CA MET A 119 8.26 -9.31 6.15
C MET A 119 8.46 -8.37 7.33
N VAL A 120 8.58 -8.96 8.51
CA VAL A 120 8.95 -8.26 9.75
C VAL A 120 10.45 -8.44 9.95
N PHE A 121 11.17 -7.35 10.19
CA PHE A 121 12.64 -7.37 10.34
C PHE A 121 13.10 -6.36 11.39
N MET A 122 14.27 -6.59 11.98
CA MET A 122 14.89 -5.68 12.96
C MET A 122 15.72 -4.63 12.21
N THR A 123 15.48 -3.35 12.51
CA THR A 123 16.26 -2.22 12.01
C THR A 123 17.39 -1.86 12.98
N GLU A 124 18.38 -1.13 12.51
CA GLU A 124 19.53 -0.69 13.32
C GLU A 124 19.13 0.27 14.45
N SER A 125 18.11 1.11 14.24
CA SER A 125 17.81 2.23 15.14
C SER A 125 16.34 2.36 15.59
N ARG A 126 15.40 1.67 14.93
CA ARG A 126 13.95 1.84 15.16
C ARG A 126 13.28 0.58 15.70
N GLY A 127 14.05 -0.46 16.02
CA GLY A 127 13.50 -1.75 16.41
C GLY A 127 12.89 -2.49 15.23
N TRP A 128 11.81 -3.23 15.47
CA TRP A 128 11.12 -4.01 14.44
C TRP A 128 10.39 -3.11 13.43
N ASP A 129 10.39 -3.50 12.15
CA ASP A 129 9.72 -2.79 11.07
C ASP A 129 9.01 -3.77 10.12
N LEU A 130 8.06 -3.26 9.34
CA LEU A 130 7.28 -4.02 8.37
C LEU A 130 7.62 -3.54 6.95
N SER A 131 8.05 -4.47 6.09
CA SER A 131 8.22 -4.20 4.65
C SER A 131 7.50 -5.26 3.81
N PRO A 132 6.85 -4.88 2.71
CA PRO A 132 6.39 -5.86 1.74
C PRO A 132 7.57 -6.60 1.11
N ARG A 133 7.40 -7.89 0.79
CA ARG A 133 8.40 -8.69 0.05
C ARG A 133 8.42 -8.36 -1.43
N ASP A 134 7.23 -8.08 -1.98
CA ASP A 134 7.03 -7.79 -3.39
C ASP A 134 6.82 -6.29 -3.61
N HIS A 135 6.99 -5.84 -4.85
CA HIS A 135 6.61 -4.49 -5.23
C HIS A 135 5.12 -4.27 -5.00
N VAL A 136 4.80 -3.14 -4.36
CA VAL A 136 3.42 -2.74 -4.10
C VAL A 136 3.08 -1.51 -4.91
N SER A 137 2.04 -1.62 -5.74
CA SER A 137 1.54 -0.49 -6.52
C SER A 137 0.88 0.53 -5.59
N SER A 138 1.03 1.83 -5.90
CA SER A 138 0.41 2.91 -5.12
C SER A 138 -1.09 2.65 -4.90
N ARG A 139 -1.60 3.04 -3.72
CA ARG A 139 -3.00 2.90 -3.27
C ARG A 139 -3.46 1.50 -2.97
N SER A 140 -2.56 0.52 -2.95
CA SER A 140 -2.87 -0.86 -2.58
C SER A 140 -3.03 -1.01 -1.07
N PHE A 141 -3.86 -1.96 -0.69
CA PHE A 141 -4.02 -2.38 0.70
C PHE A 141 -2.76 -3.13 1.18
N ILE A 142 -2.30 -2.82 2.39
CA ILE A 142 -1.17 -3.53 3.04
C ILE A 142 -1.69 -4.48 4.10
N CYS A 143 -2.36 -3.96 5.11
CA CYS A 143 -2.94 -4.72 6.22
C CYS A 143 -4.01 -3.90 6.95
N GLU A 144 -4.77 -4.56 7.80
CA GLU A 144 -5.55 -3.89 8.84
C GLU A 144 -4.66 -3.63 10.06
N TYR A 145 -4.95 -2.62 10.86
CA TYR A 145 -4.33 -2.37 12.15
C TYR A 145 -5.21 -2.95 13.25
N VAL A 146 -4.93 -4.20 13.63
CA VAL A 146 -5.80 -5.00 14.52
C VAL A 146 -5.21 -5.05 15.92
N GLY A 147 -6.08 -4.86 16.92
CA GLY A 147 -5.79 -5.01 18.35
C GLY A 147 -7.07 -4.92 19.19
N ASP A 148 -6.92 -4.81 20.51
CA ASP A 148 -8.03 -4.58 21.44
C ASP A 148 -8.53 -3.13 21.29
N LEU A 149 -9.84 -2.95 21.13
CA LEU A 149 -10.43 -1.61 21.12
C LEU A 149 -10.78 -1.18 22.54
N LEU A 150 -10.14 -0.11 23.01
CA LEU A 150 -10.29 0.41 24.36
C LEU A 150 -10.87 1.82 24.32
N ASP A 151 -11.70 2.13 25.32
CA ASP A 151 -12.02 3.51 25.64
C ASP A 151 -10.84 4.18 26.39
N GLU A 152 -10.91 5.50 26.53
CA GLU A 152 -9.88 6.32 27.15
C GLU A 152 -9.56 5.85 28.60
N ASN A 153 -10.59 5.52 29.38
CA ASN A 153 -10.42 5.10 30.77
C ASN A 153 -9.68 3.76 30.88
N GLU A 154 -10.06 2.76 30.07
CA GLU A 154 -9.41 1.46 30.08
C GLU A 154 -7.99 1.54 29.51
N ALA A 155 -7.75 2.39 28.49
CA ALA A 155 -6.42 2.62 27.96
C ALA A 155 -5.48 3.22 29.02
N GLU A 156 -5.92 4.25 29.74
CA GLU A 156 -5.16 4.86 30.84
C GLU A 156 -4.93 3.87 31.98
N ARG A 157 -5.97 3.11 32.35
CA ARG A 157 -5.87 2.07 33.39
C ARG A 157 -4.84 1.00 33.04
N ARG A 158 -4.75 0.59 31.76
CA ARG A 158 -3.73 -0.38 31.33
C ARG A 158 -2.32 0.19 31.40
N ILE A 159 -2.13 1.45 30.99
CA ILE A 159 -0.82 2.12 31.08
C ILE A 159 -0.35 2.20 32.54
N TYR A 160 -1.23 2.58 33.48
CA TYR A 160 -0.89 2.70 34.89
C TYR A 160 -0.55 1.34 35.55
N ASN A 161 -1.23 0.26 35.15
CA ASN A 161 -0.98 -1.06 35.73
C ASN A 161 0.24 -1.78 35.14
N ASP A 162 0.81 -1.29 34.04
CA ASP A 162 1.97 -1.89 33.37
C ASP A 162 3.33 -1.33 33.87
N GLU A 163 3.36 -0.76 35.08
CA GLU A 163 4.58 -0.28 35.77
C GLU A 163 5.50 -1.43 36.24
N ASN A 164 5.73 -2.44 35.40
CA ASN A 164 6.86 -3.36 35.56
C ASN A 164 8.01 -2.85 34.65
N PRO A 165 9.10 -2.28 35.20
CA PRO A 165 10.04 -1.43 34.46
C PRO A 165 11.01 -2.19 33.54
N THR A 166 10.78 -3.47 33.26
CA THR A 166 11.77 -4.34 32.61
C THR A 166 11.51 -4.66 31.14
N HIS A 167 10.47 -4.11 30.50
CA HIS A 167 10.28 -4.30 29.06
C HIS A 167 9.77 -3.03 28.35
N ASN A 168 10.57 -2.57 27.39
CA ASN A 168 10.21 -1.65 26.30
C ASN A 168 10.18 -0.14 26.60
N ASN A 169 11.36 0.47 26.71
CA ASN A 169 11.53 1.90 26.39
C ASN A 169 11.07 2.27 24.96
N ASN A 170 10.92 1.30 24.06
CA ASN A 170 10.38 1.49 22.72
C ASN A 170 8.85 1.64 22.68
N LEU A 171 8.11 1.19 23.71
CA LEU A 171 6.64 1.28 23.74
C LEU A 171 6.16 2.67 24.18
N LYS A 172 6.93 3.35 25.04
CA LYS A 172 6.64 4.73 25.47
C LYS A 172 6.71 5.75 24.33
N VAL A 173 7.49 5.48 23.28
CA VAL A 173 7.55 6.35 22.09
C VAL A 173 6.34 6.11 21.18
N VAL A 174 5.83 4.87 21.11
CA VAL A 174 4.62 4.54 20.35
C VAL A 174 3.38 5.17 20.98
N SER A 175 3.29 5.17 22.32
CA SER A 175 2.13 5.72 23.03
C SER A 175 1.95 7.24 22.93
N ASP A 176 3.02 7.99 22.65
CA ASP A 176 2.90 9.45 22.41
C ASP A 176 2.45 9.75 20.97
N SER A 177 2.85 8.91 20.01
CA SER A 177 2.42 8.99 18.60
C SER A 177 1.03 8.42 18.33
N SER A 178 0.50 7.57 19.24
CA SER A 178 -0.85 6.98 19.18
C SER A 178 -1.92 7.84 19.83
N ARG A 179 -1.60 9.02 20.40
CA ARG A 179 -2.59 10.02 20.85
C ARG A 179 -3.27 10.77 19.70
N ARG A 180 -3.41 10.14 18.53
CA ARG A 180 -4.35 10.64 17.52
C ARG A 180 -5.73 10.25 18.01
N LYS A 181 -6.27 11.10 18.89
CA LYS A 181 -7.66 11.06 19.34
C LYS A 181 -8.51 10.87 18.10
N ASP A 182 -9.19 9.74 18.02
CA ASP A 182 -10.35 9.72 17.14
C ASP A 182 -11.42 10.60 17.78
N GLU A 183 -12.29 11.22 16.98
CA GLU A 183 -13.39 12.07 17.49
C GLU A 183 -14.25 11.31 18.52
N ASP A 184 -14.24 9.97 18.44
CA ASP A 184 -15.03 9.06 19.26
C ASP A 184 -14.30 8.57 20.54
N GLY A 185 -13.05 8.97 20.81
CA GLY A 185 -12.34 8.66 22.06
C GLY A 185 -11.90 7.20 22.25
N LEU A 186 -11.75 6.44 21.15
CA LEU A 186 -11.33 5.03 21.17
C LEU A 186 -9.89 4.87 20.71
N THR A 187 -9.19 3.88 21.28
CA THR A 187 -7.79 3.54 20.96
C THR A 187 -7.65 2.05 20.69
N VAL A 188 -6.79 1.68 19.74
CA VAL A 188 -6.43 0.28 19.49
C VAL A 188 -5.15 -0.06 20.25
N ASP A 189 -5.26 -0.95 21.23
CA ASP A 189 -4.16 -1.51 21.99
C ASP A 189 -3.66 -2.82 21.36
N VAL A 190 -2.38 -2.87 21.01
CA VAL A 190 -1.73 -4.00 20.32
C VAL A 190 -0.68 -4.70 21.19
N VAL A 191 -0.69 -4.46 22.50
CA VAL A 191 0.29 -5.03 23.45
C VAL A 191 0.12 -6.55 23.57
N LYS A 192 -1.09 -7.01 23.88
CA LYS A 192 -1.38 -8.45 24.08
C LYS A 192 -1.77 -9.15 22.78
N TYR A 193 -2.66 -8.51 22.01
CA TYR A 193 -3.19 -9.07 20.78
C TYR A 193 -3.06 -8.04 19.66
N GLY A 194 -2.45 -8.45 18.55
CA GLY A 194 -2.38 -7.63 17.36
C GLY A 194 -1.80 -8.39 16.19
N ASN A 195 -2.03 -7.87 14.98
CA ASN A 195 -1.50 -8.47 13.76
C ASN A 195 -0.16 -7.81 13.35
N VAL A 196 0.33 -8.12 12.15
CA VAL A 196 1.59 -7.58 11.61
C VAL A 196 1.62 -6.04 11.52
N GLY A 197 0.46 -5.38 11.50
CA GLY A 197 0.36 -3.92 11.47
C GLY A 197 1.02 -3.23 12.67
N ARG A 198 1.13 -3.92 13.81
CA ARG A 198 1.80 -3.40 15.02
C ARG A 198 3.29 -3.09 14.84
N PHE A 199 3.92 -3.62 13.79
CA PHE A 199 5.33 -3.41 13.46
C PHE A 199 5.55 -2.28 12.45
N ILE A 200 4.51 -1.56 12.03
CA ILE A 200 4.68 -0.40 11.14
C ILE A 200 5.25 0.76 11.94
N ASN A 201 6.43 1.23 11.52
CA ASN A 201 7.07 2.36 12.15
C ASN A 201 6.46 3.71 11.75
N HIS A 202 6.58 4.68 12.65
CA HIS A 202 6.29 6.08 12.35
C HIS A 202 7.37 6.69 11.43
N SER A 203 6.94 7.57 10.52
CA SER A 203 7.81 8.38 9.68
C SER A 203 7.20 9.77 9.48
N CYS A 204 8.03 10.82 9.49
CA CYS A 204 7.61 12.18 9.14
C CYS A 204 7.31 12.33 7.64
N LEU A 205 7.84 11.43 6.81
CA LEU A 205 7.54 11.29 5.39
C LEU A 205 7.00 9.88 5.14
N PRO A 206 5.74 9.61 5.54
CA PRO A 206 5.18 8.28 5.45
C PRO A 206 4.89 7.92 4.00
N ASN A 207 5.12 6.65 3.66
CA ASN A 207 4.66 6.04 2.42
C ASN A 207 3.31 5.32 2.60
N LEU A 208 2.78 5.27 3.83
CA LEU A 208 1.49 4.68 4.16
C LEU A 208 0.52 5.73 4.72
N TYR A 209 -0.77 5.49 4.54
CA TYR A 209 -1.82 6.22 5.24
C TYR A 209 -2.87 5.27 5.81
N ALA A 210 -3.43 5.68 6.96
CA ALA A 210 -4.55 5.01 7.59
C ALA A 210 -5.86 5.44 6.92
N GLN A 211 -6.71 4.47 6.59
CA GLN A 211 -8.04 4.67 6.03
C GLN A 211 -9.06 3.91 6.89
N LYS A 212 -10.06 4.63 7.38
CA LYS A 212 -11.23 4.07 8.06
C LYS A 212 -12.16 3.41 7.05
N ILE A 213 -12.49 2.14 7.27
CA ILE A 213 -13.34 1.33 6.38
C ILE A 213 -14.44 0.64 7.20
N MET A 214 -15.65 0.60 6.64
CA MET A 214 -16.79 -0.15 7.14
C MET A 214 -17.20 -1.23 6.17
N TYR A 215 -17.27 -2.46 6.65
CA TYR A 215 -17.77 -3.60 5.89
C TYR A 215 -18.51 -4.63 6.75
N TYR A 216 -18.16 -4.81 8.03
CA TYR A 216 -18.77 -5.86 8.85
C TYR A 216 -20.02 -5.40 9.61
N HIS A 217 -19.93 -4.26 10.31
CA HIS A 217 -21.01 -3.72 11.15
C HIS A 217 -21.38 -2.29 10.77
N GLY A 218 -22.48 -1.80 11.36
CA GLY A 218 -23.03 -0.46 11.11
C GLY A 218 -22.58 0.62 12.10
N ASP A 219 -21.92 0.24 13.21
CA ASP A 219 -21.44 1.21 14.20
C ASP A 219 -20.28 2.05 13.62
N ARG A 220 -20.55 3.32 13.36
CA ARG A 220 -19.62 4.26 12.74
C ARG A 220 -18.46 4.66 13.65
N ARG A 221 -18.59 4.43 14.95
CA ARG A 221 -17.58 4.79 15.97
C ARG A 221 -16.42 3.81 15.99
N VAL A 222 -16.62 2.60 15.46
CA VAL A 222 -15.62 1.52 15.50
C VAL A 222 -15.19 1.09 14.10
N PRO A 223 -14.71 2.00 13.24
CA PRO A 223 -14.30 1.65 11.89
C PRO A 223 -13.08 0.73 11.90
N HIS A 224 -12.97 -0.14 10.89
CA HIS A 224 -11.72 -0.87 10.67
C HIS A 224 -10.64 0.10 10.18
N ILE A 225 -9.46 0.06 10.79
CA ILE A 225 -8.33 0.91 10.40
C ILE A 225 -7.45 0.13 9.43
N THR A 226 -7.39 0.56 8.18
CA THR A 226 -6.59 -0.12 7.13
C THR A 226 -5.39 0.73 6.72
N GLN A 227 -4.23 0.09 6.54
CA GLN A 227 -2.99 0.71 6.08
C GLN A 227 -2.86 0.53 4.57
N LYS A 228 -2.63 1.62 3.84
CA LYS A 228 -2.51 1.62 2.37
C LYS A 228 -1.33 2.48 1.91
N ILE A 229 -0.69 2.09 0.82
CA ILE A 229 0.46 2.80 0.18
C ILE A 229 0.01 3.89 -0.80
#